data_AF-A0A368FQI8-F1
#
_entry.id   AF-A0A368FQI8-F1
#
_cell.length_a   1.000
_cell.length_b   1.000
_cell.length_c   1.000
_cell.angle_alpha   90.00
_cell.angle_beta   90.00
_cell.angle_gamma   90.00
#
_symmetry.space_group_name_H-M   'P 1'
#
loop_
_entity.id
_entity.type
_entity.pdbx_description
1 polymer ?
#
loop_
_entity_poly.entity_id
_entity_poly.type
_entity_poly.pdbx_seq_one_letter_code
_entity_poly.pdbx_strand_id
1 'polypeptide(L)'
;MRCIIVTPDRPSHDIADVLTALDAQVIRTNNGKAPDSPDSHYAYAKILAKGIPNSYFLDENVCGANALTHYETTANEIATALKNKVDIIVVPVRTGAALTGISKYFKQHHPSTKVYGVRSHDSAYPTIPELSTGDLPSVADFSDVTGMEVVCAKEAFLMTRRLIREEGLMVGPSSGAATCAALKVPLFLLMPWFRANFRHFFLLKRSCANNLQE
;
A
#
# COMPACT_ATOMS: atom_id res chain seq x y z
N MET A 1 3.77 -24.00 11.18
CA MET A 1 4.97 -23.17 11.41
C MET A 1 4.65 -22.21 12.55
N ARG A 2 5.56 -21.99 13.52
CA ARG A 2 5.32 -21.01 14.58
C ARG A 2 5.46 -19.60 14.02
N CYS A 3 4.44 -18.76 14.15
CA CYS A 3 4.45 -17.37 13.71
C CYS A 3 4.41 -16.43 14.93
N ILE A 4 5.27 -15.41 14.94
CA ILE A 4 5.31 -14.39 15.97
C ILE A 4 5.20 -13.04 15.26
N ILE A 5 4.17 -12.26 15.60
CA ILE A 5 3.94 -10.92 15.06
C ILE A 5 4.21 -9.91 16.16
N VAL A 6 5.20 -9.04 15.93
CA VAL A 6 5.49 -7.90 16.82
C VAL A 6 4.88 -6.66 16.23
N THR A 7 4.03 -6.00 16.99
CA THR A 7 3.27 -4.84 16.51
C THR A 7 3.26 -3.73 17.56
N PRO A 8 3.23 -2.43 17.18
CA PRO A 8 2.98 -1.37 18.15
C PRO A 8 1.59 -1.55 18.78
N ASP A 9 1.26 -0.83 19.84
CA ASP A 9 -0.08 -0.91 20.46
C ASP A 9 -1.19 -0.20 19.64
N ARG A 10 -0.90 0.18 18.38
CA ARG A 10 -1.79 0.94 17.49
C ARG A 10 -2.78 0.13 16.62
N PRO A 11 -2.50 -1.08 16.13
CA PRO A 11 -3.49 -1.79 15.32
C PRO A 11 -4.76 -2.03 16.14
N SER A 12 -5.90 -1.94 15.49
CA SER A 12 -7.20 -2.27 16.09
C SER A 12 -7.15 -3.68 16.69
N HIS A 13 -7.91 -3.88 17.77
CA HIS A 13 -8.05 -5.19 18.41
C HIS A 13 -8.43 -6.28 17.41
N ASP A 14 -9.23 -5.93 16.41
CA ASP A 14 -9.67 -6.78 15.31
C ASP A 14 -8.50 -7.46 14.57
N ILE A 15 -7.39 -6.75 14.31
CA ILE A 15 -6.21 -7.34 13.64
C ILE A 15 -5.53 -8.36 14.55
N ALA A 16 -5.42 -8.07 15.84
CA ALA A 16 -4.81 -8.99 16.79
C ALA A 16 -5.66 -10.25 16.97
N ASP A 17 -6.99 -10.11 16.96
CA ASP A 17 -7.93 -11.21 17.08
C ASP A 17 -7.86 -12.13 15.86
N VAL A 18 -7.82 -11.57 14.64
CA VAL A 18 -7.62 -12.35 13.41
C VAL A 18 -6.29 -13.08 13.42
N LEU A 19 -5.20 -12.40 13.81
CA LEU A 19 -3.88 -13.03 13.88
C LEU A 19 -3.84 -14.17 14.92
N THR A 20 -4.48 -13.97 16.07
CA THR A 20 -4.57 -14.99 17.12
C THR A 20 -5.42 -16.17 16.66
N ALA A 21 -6.53 -15.92 15.95
CA ALA A 21 -7.37 -16.97 15.34
C ALA A 21 -6.62 -17.76 14.25
N LEU A 22 -5.59 -17.17 13.64
CA LEU A 22 -4.67 -17.83 12.71
C LEU A 22 -3.47 -18.49 13.41
N ASP A 23 -3.54 -18.71 14.73
CA ASP A 23 -2.48 -19.28 15.57
C ASP A 23 -1.17 -18.48 15.61
N ALA A 24 -1.21 -17.18 15.31
CA ALA A 24 -0.04 -16.31 15.44
C ALA A 24 0.09 -15.80 16.88
N GLN A 25 1.30 -15.84 17.42
CA GLN A 25 1.63 -15.20 18.70
C GLN A 25 1.78 -13.69 18.48
N VAL A 26 0.84 -12.89 18.98
CA VAL A 26 0.89 -11.42 18.87
C VAL A 26 1.57 -10.83 20.09
N ILE A 27 2.67 -10.12 19.88
CA ILE A 27 3.38 -9.36 20.91
C ILE A 27 3.19 -7.88 20.64
N ARG A 28 2.55 -7.17 21.57
CA ARG A 28 2.37 -5.73 21.50
C ARG A 28 3.50 -5.01 22.24
N THR A 29 4.08 -4.00 21.61
CA THR A 29 5.09 -3.14 22.25
C THR A 29 4.50 -1.75 22.51
N ASN A 30 4.70 -1.21 23.72
CA ASN A 30 4.19 0.11 24.16
C ASN A 30 4.91 1.32 23.52
N ASN A 31 5.57 1.12 22.38
CA ASN A 31 6.52 2.09 21.86
C ASN A 31 6.08 2.52 20.47
N GLY A 32 5.14 3.48 20.43
CA GLY A 32 4.85 4.30 19.24
C GLY A 32 6.05 5.13 18.75
N LYS A 33 7.28 4.69 19.07
CA LYS A 33 8.55 5.27 18.67
C LYS A 33 8.84 4.91 17.21
N ALA A 34 9.65 5.76 16.58
CA ALA A 34 10.04 5.62 15.18
C ALA A 34 10.71 4.26 14.90
N PRO A 35 10.62 3.71 13.68
CA PRO A 35 11.14 2.37 13.34
C PRO A 35 12.63 2.16 13.63
N ASP A 36 13.44 3.23 13.57
CA ASP A 36 14.87 3.29 13.86
C ASP A 36 15.21 3.35 15.35
N SER A 37 14.22 3.59 16.22
CA SER A 37 14.40 3.59 17.66
C SER A 37 14.77 2.19 18.16
N PRO A 38 15.73 2.05 19.10
CA PRO A 38 16.03 0.77 19.75
C PRO A 38 14.83 0.12 20.45
N ASP A 39 13.84 0.95 20.80
CA ASP A 39 12.63 0.55 21.48
C ASP A 39 11.47 0.25 20.51
N SER A 40 11.68 0.34 19.19
CA SER A 40 10.63 0.11 18.21
C SER A 40 10.20 -1.36 18.16
N HIS A 41 8.95 -1.62 17.76
CA HIS A 41 8.46 -2.98 17.48
C HIS A 41 9.37 -3.74 16.50
N TYR A 42 9.97 -3.01 15.53
CA TYR A 42 10.89 -3.56 14.55
C TYR A 42 12.24 -3.96 15.18
N ALA A 43 12.81 -3.13 16.06
CA ALA A 43 14.02 -3.48 16.81
C ALA A 43 13.77 -4.67 17.75
N TYR A 44 12.62 -4.71 18.42
CA TYR A 44 12.23 -5.82 19.27
C TYR A 44 12.08 -7.14 18.49
N ALA A 45 11.46 -7.10 17.30
CA ALA A 45 11.36 -8.26 16.42
C ALA A 45 12.75 -8.82 16.02
N LYS A 46 13.73 -7.95 15.75
CA LYS A 46 15.11 -8.37 15.48
C LYS A 46 15.77 -9.04 16.68
N ILE A 47 15.53 -8.53 17.90
CA ILE A 47 16.05 -9.14 19.13
C ILE A 47 15.46 -10.53 19.32
N LEU A 48 14.13 -10.69 19.14
CA LEU A 48 13.47 -11.99 19.23
C LEU A 48 14.01 -12.99 18.21
N ALA A 49 14.16 -12.58 16.95
CA ALA A 49 14.69 -13.45 15.91
C ALA A 49 16.13 -13.92 16.21
N LYS A 50 16.96 -13.10 16.85
CA LYS A 50 18.29 -13.51 17.30
C LYS A 50 18.24 -14.47 18.49
N GLY A 51 17.25 -14.32 19.37
CA GLY A 51 17.11 -15.12 20.60
C GLY A 51 16.40 -16.46 20.42
N ILE A 52 15.64 -16.65 19.34
CA ILE A 52 14.85 -17.87 19.10
C ILE A 52 15.57 -18.76 18.08
N PRO A 53 15.99 -19.99 18.48
CA PRO A 53 16.59 -20.94 17.54
C PRO A 53 15.66 -21.29 16.38
N ASN A 54 16.23 -21.48 15.19
CA ASN A 54 15.48 -21.81 13.95
C ASN A 54 14.39 -20.79 13.59
N SER A 55 14.60 -19.51 13.89
CA SER A 55 13.70 -18.44 13.50
C SER A 55 14.25 -17.60 12.34
N TYR A 56 13.34 -17.03 11.56
CA TYR A 56 13.65 -16.18 10.42
C TYR A 56 12.92 -14.84 10.57
N PHE A 57 13.67 -13.74 10.46
CA PHE A 57 13.09 -12.40 10.43
C PHE A 57 12.81 -12.01 8.98
N LEU A 58 11.53 -11.99 8.61
CA LEU A 58 11.09 -11.57 7.28
C LEU A 58 10.89 -10.06 7.28
N ASP A 59 11.84 -9.36 6.65
CA ASP A 59 11.87 -7.91 6.64
C ASP A 59 11.51 -7.33 5.28
N GLU A 60 10.30 -6.79 5.19
CA GLU A 60 9.76 -6.21 3.98
C GLU A 60 10.45 -4.91 3.52
N ASN A 61 11.23 -4.27 4.39
CA ASN A 61 11.91 -3.00 4.09
C ASN A 61 13.30 -3.21 3.45
N VAL A 62 13.83 -4.43 3.48
CA VAL A 62 15.14 -4.76 2.89
C VAL A 62 15.05 -5.92 1.89
N CYS A 63 13.98 -6.71 1.93
CA CYS A 63 13.81 -7.84 1.04
C CYS A 63 13.27 -7.40 -0.34
N GLY A 64 14.12 -7.49 -1.36
CA GLY A 64 13.73 -7.24 -2.75
C GLY A 64 12.66 -8.20 -3.29
N ALA A 65 12.45 -9.35 -2.62
CA ALA A 65 11.40 -10.30 -3.01
C ALA A 65 10.00 -9.68 -2.96
N ASN A 66 9.75 -8.69 -2.10
CA ASN A 66 8.45 -8.02 -2.02
C ASN A 66 8.10 -7.30 -3.34
N ALA A 67 9.03 -6.49 -3.87
CA ALA A 67 8.83 -5.83 -5.16
C ALA A 67 8.81 -6.83 -6.32
N LEU A 68 9.64 -7.87 -6.26
CA LEU A 68 9.66 -8.93 -7.26
C LEU A 68 8.32 -9.67 -7.33
N THR A 69 7.70 -10.01 -6.19
CA THR A 69 6.37 -10.62 -6.15
C THR A 69 5.35 -9.77 -6.91
N HIS A 70 5.33 -8.45 -6.68
CA HIS A 70 4.41 -7.56 -7.39
C HIS A 70 4.72 -7.42 -8.89
N TYR A 71 5.99 -7.51 -9.29
CA TYR A 71 6.38 -7.55 -10.70
C TYR A 71 5.93 -8.85 -11.39
N GLU A 72 6.18 -10.00 -10.78
CA GLU A 72 5.94 -11.32 -11.39
C GLU A 72 4.46 -11.73 -11.35
N THR A 73 3.74 -11.36 -10.28
CA THR A 73 2.37 -11.78 -10.04
C THR A 73 1.39 -10.63 -10.25
N THR A 74 1.33 -9.66 -9.35
CA THR A 74 0.31 -8.60 -9.35
C THR A 74 0.24 -7.83 -10.66
N ALA A 75 1.39 -7.44 -11.23
CA ALA A 75 1.40 -6.72 -12.49
C ALA A 75 0.92 -7.57 -13.67
N ASN A 76 1.31 -8.84 -13.69
CA ASN A 76 0.88 -9.81 -14.70
C ASN A 76 -0.63 -10.12 -14.58
N GLU A 77 -1.15 -10.23 -13.36
CA GLU A 77 -2.58 -10.38 -13.09
C GLU A 77 -3.38 -9.18 -13.60
N ILE A 78 -2.91 -7.95 -13.35
CA ILE A 78 -3.53 -6.73 -13.88
C ILE A 78 -3.54 -6.75 -15.41
N ALA A 79 -2.39 -7.02 -16.03
CA ALA A 79 -2.26 -7.06 -17.48
C ALA A 79 -3.19 -8.12 -18.09
N THR A 80 -3.21 -9.33 -17.52
CA THR A 80 -4.06 -10.43 -17.96
C THR A 80 -5.55 -10.11 -17.80
N ALA A 81 -5.97 -9.65 -16.61
CA ALA A 81 -7.36 -9.33 -16.31
C ALA A 81 -7.92 -8.22 -17.22
N LEU A 82 -7.07 -7.25 -17.58
CA LEU A 82 -7.42 -6.13 -18.45
C LEU A 82 -7.08 -6.39 -19.92
N LYS A 83 -6.66 -7.61 -20.28
CA LYS A 83 -6.25 -8.00 -21.65
C LYS A 83 -5.24 -7.00 -22.26
N ASN A 84 -4.29 -6.55 -21.44
CA ASN A 84 -3.27 -5.54 -21.72
C ASN A 84 -3.83 -4.16 -22.10
N LYS A 85 -5.12 -3.90 -21.88
CA LYS A 85 -5.78 -2.61 -22.10
C LYS A 85 -5.90 -1.88 -20.78
N VAL A 86 -4.78 -1.35 -20.32
CA VAL A 86 -4.72 -0.50 -19.12
C VAL A 86 -3.88 0.71 -19.42
N ASP A 87 -4.48 1.86 -19.21
CA ASP A 87 -3.87 3.13 -19.60
C ASP A 87 -3.23 3.80 -18.39
N ILE A 88 -3.89 3.70 -17.23
CA ILE A 88 -3.44 4.30 -15.97
C ILE A 88 -3.61 3.32 -14.83
N ILE A 89 -2.58 3.21 -14.00
CA ILE A 89 -2.56 2.41 -12.79
C ILE A 89 -2.20 3.34 -11.63
N VAL A 90 -2.99 3.29 -10.56
CA VAL A 90 -2.78 4.11 -9.37
C VAL A 90 -2.57 3.19 -8.16
N VAL A 91 -1.41 3.34 -7.50
CA VAL A 91 -0.93 2.43 -6.45
C VAL A 91 -0.68 3.20 -5.14
N PRO A 92 -1.43 2.91 -4.07
CA PRO A 92 -1.11 3.35 -2.70
C PRO A 92 0.31 2.94 -2.28
N VAL A 93 1.08 3.88 -1.71
CA VAL A 93 2.47 3.63 -1.32
C VAL A 93 2.62 3.47 0.18
N ARG A 94 3.09 2.29 0.62
CA ARG A 94 3.53 2.03 2.00
C ARG A 94 5.04 1.79 2.08
N THR A 95 5.50 0.60 1.71
CA THR A 95 6.94 0.28 1.62
C THR A 95 7.53 0.67 0.26
N GLY A 96 6.68 0.98 -0.73
CA GLY A 96 7.08 1.22 -2.12
C GLY A 96 7.12 -0.04 -2.99
N ALA A 97 7.21 -1.24 -2.40
CA ALA A 97 7.41 -2.48 -3.13
C ALA A 97 6.36 -2.75 -4.24
N ALA A 98 5.08 -2.57 -3.94
CA ALA A 98 4.01 -2.75 -4.93
C ALA A 98 4.14 -1.78 -6.10
N LEU A 99 4.40 -0.50 -5.81
CA LEU A 99 4.59 0.51 -6.85
C LEU A 99 5.81 0.19 -7.70
N THR A 100 6.95 -0.13 -7.09
CA THR A 100 8.19 -0.51 -7.77
C THR A 100 8.01 -1.71 -8.69
N GLY A 101 7.42 -2.80 -8.19
CA GLY A 101 7.21 -4.02 -8.98
C GLY A 101 6.28 -3.78 -10.16
N ILE A 102 5.14 -3.12 -9.92
CA ILE A 102 4.14 -2.83 -10.94
C ILE A 102 4.69 -1.84 -11.99
N SER A 103 5.33 -0.76 -11.57
CA SER A 103 5.88 0.24 -12.51
C SER A 103 6.92 -0.37 -13.43
N LYS A 104 7.83 -1.19 -12.88
CA LYS A 104 8.87 -1.87 -13.65
C LYS A 104 8.30 -2.82 -14.69
N TYR A 105 7.28 -3.60 -14.35
CA TYR A 105 6.60 -4.50 -15.29
C TYR A 105 5.96 -3.72 -16.44
N PHE A 106 5.13 -2.73 -16.12
CA PHE A 106 4.42 -1.97 -17.15
C PHE A 106 5.37 -1.14 -18.00
N LYS A 107 6.47 -0.63 -17.45
CA LYS A 107 7.51 0.04 -18.24
C LYS A 107 8.13 -0.88 -19.31
N GLN A 108 8.37 -2.15 -18.97
CA GLN A 108 9.03 -3.12 -19.85
C GLN A 108 8.08 -3.71 -20.90
N HIS A 109 6.86 -4.07 -20.50
CA HIS A 109 5.93 -4.82 -21.36
C HIS A 109 4.87 -3.93 -22.03
N HIS A 110 4.51 -2.80 -21.40
CA HIS A 110 3.42 -1.91 -21.84
C HIS A 110 3.77 -0.42 -21.62
N PRO A 111 4.82 0.12 -22.28
CA PRO A 111 5.39 1.43 -21.97
C PRO A 111 4.45 2.63 -22.16
N SER A 112 3.30 2.44 -22.82
CA SER A 112 2.23 3.43 -22.91
C SER A 112 1.46 3.61 -21.61
N THR A 113 1.36 2.57 -20.78
CA THR A 113 0.67 2.59 -19.49
C THR A 113 1.39 3.52 -18.52
N LYS A 114 0.63 4.39 -17.85
CA LYS A 114 1.14 5.30 -16.83
C LYS A 114 0.87 4.76 -15.44
N VAL A 115 1.91 4.70 -14.60
CA VAL A 115 1.82 4.17 -13.24
C VAL A 115 2.11 5.28 -12.25
N TYR A 116 1.14 5.61 -11.41
CA TYR A 116 1.22 6.67 -10.40
C TYR A 116 1.21 6.07 -8.99
N GLY A 117 2.06 6.61 -8.13
CA GLY A 117 2.00 6.33 -6.70
C GLY A 117 1.10 7.32 -5.96
N VAL A 118 0.51 6.90 -4.84
CA VAL A 118 -0.31 7.76 -3.98
C VAL A 118 0.23 7.77 -2.57
N ARG A 119 0.38 8.97 -2.02
CA ARG A 119 0.74 9.22 -0.63
C ARG A 119 -0.31 10.08 0.06
N SER A 120 -0.31 10.05 1.38
CA SER A 120 -1.15 10.92 2.20
C SER A 120 -0.29 11.97 2.89
N HIS A 121 -0.75 13.21 2.91
CA HIS A 121 -0.19 14.26 3.75
C HIS A 121 -1.31 15.09 4.35
N ASP A 122 -1.41 15.08 5.68
CA ASP A 122 -2.36 15.90 6.43
C ASP A 122 -1.87 16.04 7.87
N SER A 123 -1.95 17.26 8.43
CA SER A 123 -1.63 17.55 9.83
C SER A 123 -2.87 17.64 10.72
N ALA A 124 -4.06 17.78 10.12
CA ALA A 124 -5.32 18.01 10.82
C ALA A 124 -6.16 16.73 10.98
N TYR A 125 -5.82 15.65 10.27
CA TYR A 125 -6.53 14.38 10.29
C TYR A 125 -5.59 13.21 10.61
N PRO A 126 -6.10 12.11 11.19
CA PRO A 126 -5.30 10.90 11.43
C PRO A 126 -4.63 10.39 10.16
N THR A 127 -3.39 9.91 10.31
CA THR A 127 -2.66 9.30 9.20
C THR A 127 -3.34 8.01 8.76
N ILE A 128 -3.44 7.79 7.45
CA ILE A 128 -3.88 6.52 6.89
C ILE A 128 -2.79 5.47 7.15
N PRO A 129 -3.02 4.43 7.98
CA PRO A 129 -1.97 3.51 8.40
C PRO A 129 -1.30 2.77 7.24
N GLU A 130 -2.03 2.56 6.14
CA GLU A 130 -1.52 1.85 4.97
C GLU A 130 -0.79 2.76 3.96
N LEU A 131 -0.61 4.05 4.26
CA LEU A 131 0.10 4.99 3.40
C LEU A 131 1.31 5.60 4.11
N SER A 132 2.43 5.68 3.40
CA SER A 132 3.64 6.33 3.91
C SER A 132 3.51 7.84 3.92
N THR A 133 3.74 8.42 5.10
CA THR A 133 3.80 9.87 5.35
C THR A 133 5.22 10.42 5.40
N GLY A 134 6.26 9.57 5.32
CA GLY A 134 7.67 9.95 5.51
C GLY A 134 8.64 9.19 4.59
N ASP A 135 9.89 9.04 5.01
CA ASP A 135 10.91 8.38 4.20
C ASP A 135 10.53 6.93 3.89
N LEU A 136 10.93 6.49 2.70
CA LEU A 136 10.65 5.14 2.23
C LEU A 136 11.89 4.26 2.38
N PRO A 137 11.70 2.94 2.52
CA PRO A 137 12.80 1.99 2.54
C PRO A 137 13.70 2.14 1.30
N SER A 138 15.00 1.87 1.44
CA SER A 138 15.96 1.95 0.33
C SER A 138 15.68 0.96 -0.80
N VAL A 139 14.87 -0.07 -0.56
CA VAL A 139 14.42 -1.02 -1.59
C VAL A 139 13.31 -0.47 -2.48
N ALA A 140 12.71 0.67 -2.14
CA ALA A 140 11.76 1.34 -3.00
C ALA A 140 12.50 2.02 -4.15
N ASP A 141 12.23 1.57 -5.38
CA ASP A 141 12.76 2.17 -6.61
C ASP A 141 11.60 2.75 -7.42
N PHE A 142 11.64 4.06 -7.67
CA PHE A 142 10.61 4.80 -8.40
C PHE A 142 11.10 5.37 -9.73
N SER A 143 12.26 4.92 -10.22
CA SER A 143 12.80 5.35 -11.52
C SER A 143 11.83 5.10 -12.70
N ASP A 144 11.02 4.05 -12.61
CA ASP A 144 10.01 3.68 -13.62
C ASP A 144 8.61 4.26 -13.36
N VAL A 145 8.42 5.00 -12.26
CA VAL A 145 7.11 5.57 -11.88
C VAL A 145 6.83 6.83 -12.69
N THR A 146 5.59 6.99 -13.17
CA THR A 146 5.19 8.17 -13.97
C THR A 146 5.08 9.43 -13.12
N GLY A 147 4.54 9.30 -11.90
CA GLY A 147 4.37 10.43 -11.00
C GLY A 147 3.84 10.00 -9.63
N MET A 148 3.79 10.97 -8.72
CA MET A 148 3.33 10.77 -7.35
C MET A 148 2.23 11.78 -7.05
N GLU A 149 1.09 11.29 -6.58
CA GLU A 149 -0.03 12.10 -6.13
C GLU A 149 -0.09 12.14 -4.61
N VAL A 150 -0.46 13.31 -4.08
CA VAL A 150 -0.67 13.52 -2.65
C VAL A 150 -2.15 13.79 -2.42
N VAL A 151 -2.75 13.00 -1.53
CA VAL A 151 -4.16 13.12 -1.15
C VAL A 151 -4.25 13.48 0.33
N CYS A 152 -5.18 14.36 0.65
CA CYS A 152 -5.51 14.71 2.04
C CYS A 152 -6.24 13.53 2.70
N ALA A 153 -5.93 13.22 3.96
CA ALA A 153 -6.52 12.09 4.66
C ALA A 153 -8.06 12.20 4.73
N LYS A 154 -8.59 13.42 5.00
CA LYS A 154 -10.03 13.69 4.97
C LYS A 154 -10.69 13.27 3.65
N GLU A 155 -10.09 13.65 2.52
CA GLU A 155 -10.63 13.31 1.19
C GLU A 155 -10.69 11.80 1.00
N ALA A 156 -9.64 11.09 1.38
CA ALA A 156 -9.56 9.65 1.28
C ALA A 156 -10.61 8.94 2.15
N PHE A 157 -10.80 9.35 3.42
CA PHE A 157 -11.84 8.79 4.29
C PHE A 157 -13.25 9.03 3.74
N LEU A 158 -13.53 10.24 3.26
CA LEU A 158 -14.82 10.56 2.65
C LEU A 158 -15.05 9.72 1.38
N MET A 159 -14.03 9.58 0.53
CA MET A 159 -14.11 8.76 -0.67
C MET A 159 -14.31 7.28 -0.34
N THR A 160 -13.66 6.75 0.69
CA THR A 160 -13.90 5.39 1.17
C THR A 160 -15.35 5.16 1.56
N ARG A 161 -15.96 6.10 2.31
CA ARG A 161 -17.39 6.01 2.66
C ARG A 161 -18.28 6.01 1.43
N ARG A 162 -17.92 6.79 0.40
CA ARG A 162 -18.63 6.78 -0.89
C ARG A 162 -18.49 5.45 -1.62
N LEU A 163 -17.28 4.88 -1.72
CA LEU A 163 -17.06 3.57 -2.34
C LEU A 163 -17.90 2.47 -1.68
N ILE A 164 -18.05 2.49 -0.36
CA ILE A 164 -18.89 1.53 0.35
C ILE A 164 -20.37 1.76 0.02
N ARG A 165 -20.84 3.01 0.11
CA ARG A 165 -22.27 3.35 -0.02
C ARG A 165 -22.78 3.31 -1.46
N GLU A 166 -21.98 3.79 -2.39
CA GLU A 166 -22.36 4.01 -3.80
C GLU A 166 -22.01 2.80 -4.66
N GLU A 167 -20.88 2.14 -4.40
CA GLU A 167 -20.36 1.04 -5.23
C GLU A 167 -20.44 -0.34 -4.54
N GLY A 168 -20.87 -0.40 -3.26
CA GLY A 168 -20.92 -1.65 -2.49
C GLY A 168 -19.53 -2.25 -2.19
N LEU A 169 -18.47 -1.45 -2.30
CA LEU A 169 -17.09 -1.91 -2.15
C LEU A 169 -16.62 -1.75 -0.71
N MET A 170 -16.49 -2.86 0.01
CA MET A 170 -15.97 -2.90 1.39
C MET A 170 -14.44 -2.74 1.43
N VAL A 171 -13.94 -1.53 1.16
CA VAL A 171 -12.51 -1.18 1.07
C VAL A 171 -12.04 -0.13 2.09
N GLY A 172 -10.76 -0.16 2.48
CA GLY A 172 -10.17 0.75 3.46
C GLY A 172 -9.80 2.15 2.92
N PRO A 173 -9.33 3.07 3.80
CA PRO A 173 -8.94 4.45 3.47
C PRO A 173 -7.89 4.58 2.38
N SER A 174 -6.93 3.66 2.30
CA SER A 174 -5.94 3.61 1.20
C SER A 174 -6.57 3.46 -0.18
N SER A 175 -7.71 2.76 -0.28
CA SER A 175 -8.46 2.63 -1.55
C SER A 175 -9.23 3.91 -1.87
N GLY A 176 -9.74 4.61 -0.86
CA GLY A 176 -10.30 5.96 -1.00
C GLY A 176 -9.25 6.94 -1.51
N ALA A 177 -8.04 6.91 -0.96
CA ALA A 177 -6.92 7.74 -1.42
C ALA A 177 -6.53 7.42 -2.88
N ALA A 178 -6.43 6.14 -3.23
CA ALA A 178 -6.17 5.72 -4.62
C ALA A 178 -7.24 6.28 -5.57
N THR A 179 -8.51 6.20 -5.17
CA THR A 179 -9.63 6.68 -5.97
C THR A 179 -9.61 8.21 -6.11
N CYS A 180 -9.34 8.94 -5.03
CA CYS A 180 -9.15 10.40 -5.07
C CYS A 180 -8.02 10.79 -6.03
N ALA A 181 -6.86 10.15 -5.94
CA ALA A 181 -5.75 10.40 -6.84
C ALA A 181 -6.13 10.07 -8.29
N ALA A 182 -6.80 8.95 -8.52
CA ALA A 182 -7.28 8.55 -9.84
C ALA A 182 -8.38 9.46 -10.41
N LEU A 183 -9.01 10.33 -9.61
CA LEU A 183 -9.89 11.40 -10.12
C LEU A 183 -9.12 12.69 -10.42
N LYS A 184 -7.94 12.90 -9.81
CA LYS A 184 -7.04 14.04 -10.05
C LYS A 184 -6.13 13.84 -11.27
N VAL A 185 -5.56 12.64 -11.44
CA VAL A 185 -4.72 12.29 -12.59
C VAL A 185 -5.44 12.51 -13.95
N PRO A 186 -6.74 12.19 -14.12
CA PRO A 186 -7.55 12.54 -15.29
C PRO A 186 -7.64 14.04 -15.59
N LEU A 187 -7.57 14.91 -14.58
CA LEU A 187 -7.70 16.36 -14.79
C LEU A 187 -6.50 16.95 -15.53
N PHE A 188 -5.30 16.42 -15.33
CA PHE A 188 -4.11 16.76 -16.12
C PHE A 188 -4.22 16.29 -17.60
N LEU A 189 -5.09 15.31 -17.87
CA LEU A 189 -5.29 14.70 -19.18
C LEU A 189 -6.39 15.39 -20.01
N LEU A 190 -6.99 16.48 -19.50
CA LEU A 190 -7.98 17.29 -20.22
C LEU A 190 -7.38 18.15 -21.36
N MET A 191 -6.08 18.06 -21.63
CA MET A 191 -5.50 18.65 -22.84
C MET A 191 -6.11 18.01 -24.10
N PRO A 192 -6.53 18.79 -25.11
CA PRO A 192 -7.37 18.31 -26.23
C PRO A 192 -6.83 17.11 -27.01
N TRP A 193 -5.50 16.89 -27.00
CA TRP A 193 -4.83 15.81 -27.73
C TRP A 193 -4.93 14.42 -27.04
N PHE A 194 -5.30 14.36 -25.74
CA PHE A 194 -5.29 13.12 -24.94
C PHE A 194 -6.67 12.41 -24.84
N ARG A 195 -7.78 13.12 -25.12
CA ARG A 195 -9.17 12.63 -24.96
C ARG A 195 -9.53 11.39 -25.80
N ALA A 196 -8.71 11.01 -26.79
CA ALA A 196 -9.04 9.90 -27.69
C ALA A 196 -8.58 8.52 -27.18
N ASN A 197 -7.58 8.44 -26.28
CA ASN A 197 -6.76 7.23 -26.16
C ASN A 197 -6.75 6.53 -24.80
N PHE A 198 -7.31 7.11 -23.73
CA PHE A 198 -7.25 6.55 -22.37
C PHE A 198 -8.66 6.20 -21.88
N ARG A 199 -8.94 4.92 -21.61
CA ARG A 199 -10.28 4.41 -21.25
C ARG A 199 -10.31 3.45 -20.05
N HIS A 200 -9.15 2.94 -19.60
CA HIS A 200 -9.10 1.87 -18.59
C HIS A 200 -8.19 2.23 -17.42
N PHE A 201 -8.77 2.18 -16.21
CA PHE A 201 -8.11 2.52 -14.94
C PHE A 201 -8.06 1.29 -14.03
N PHE A 202 -6.94 1.11 -13.33
CA PHE A 202 -6.82 0.10 -12.28
C PHE A 202 -6.45 0.72 -10.93
N LEU A 203 -7.12 0.27 -9.87
CA LEU A 203 -6.92 0.68 -8.49
C LEU A 203 -6.59 -0.54 -7.65
N LEU A 204 -5.43 -0.53 -6.99
CA LEU A 204 -5.09 -1.57 -6.02
C LEU A 204 -5.90 -1.34 -4.73
N LYS A 205 -6.81 -2.26 -4.43
CA LYS A 205 -7.74 -2.17 -3.29
C LYS A 205 -7.24 -2.97 -2.09
N ARG A 206 -7.56 -2.50 -0.88
CA ARG A 206 -7.42 -3.25 0.38
C ARG A 206 -8.73 -3.19 1.15
N SER A 207 -9.09 -4.26 1.86
CA SER A 207 -10.41 -4.42 2.52
C SER A 207 -10.65 -3.45 3.70
N CYS A 208 -11.93 -3.14 3.98
CA CYS A 208 -12.39 -2.40 5.17
C CYS A 208 -12.14 -3.11 6.51
N ALA A 209 -11.91 -4.43 6.51
CA ALA A 209 -11.98 -5.26 7.73
C ALA A 209 -11.09 -4.79 8.89
N ASN A 210 -10.10 -3.94 8.60
CA ASN A 210 -9.14 -3.42 9.57
C ASN A 210 -9.56 -2.08 10.21
N ASN A 211 -10.68 -1.46 9.81
CA ASN A 211 -11.07 -0.09 10.20
C ASN A 211 -12.47 -0.02 10.82
N LEU A 212 -12.93 -1.05 11.53
CA LEU A 212 -14.27 -1.10 12.12
C LEU A 212 -14.46 -0.16 13.33
N GLN A 213 -13.39 0.53 13.78
CA GLN A 213 -13.41 1.38 14.98
C GLN A 213 -13.44 2.90 14.73
N GLU A 214 -13.68 3.39 13.50
CA GLU A 214 -13.81 4.84 13.19
C GLU A 214 -15.07 5.26 12.41
#